data_AF-A0A8I1QQH4-F1
#
_entry.id   AF-A0A8I1QQH4-F1
#
_cell.length_a   1.000
_cell.length_b   1.000
_cell.length_c   1.000
_cell.angle_alpha   90.00
_cell.angle_beta   90.00
_cell.angle_gamma   90.00
#
_symmetry.space_group_name_H-M   'P 1'
#
loop_
_entity.id
_entity.type
_entity.pdbx_description
1 polymer ?
#
loop_
_entity_poly.entity_id
_entity_poly.type
_entity_poly.pdbx_seq_one_letter_code
_entity_poly.pdbx_strand_id
1 'polypeptide(L)'
;MDEATISLADAESPLLCHRLLSRTEYKDWLSRLPALSPKDSLGDQPLTVDGDLGGVDRYPAFQLYASLDRALYGVLRTRFRSNGFSDQDLWNFLRTRQTTLGGMTAAEHLVGYHAAEVAHLNKCVRDEVLLELVQEELWRLHQ
;
A
#
# COMPACT_ATOMS: atom_id res chain seq x y z
N MET A 1 -23.08 6.22 -19.16
CA MET A 1 -23.03 4.81 -18.73
C MET A 1 -21.74 4.31 -19.33
N ASP A 2 -20.65 4.46 -18.59
CA ASP A 2 -19.32 4.12 -19.07
C ASP A 2 -18.85 2.95 -18.21
N GLU A 3 -18.76 1.82 -18.90
CA GLU A 3 -18.40 0.51 -18.39
C GLU A 3 -16.96 0.60 -17.85
N ALA A 4 -16.83 0.52 -16.52
CA ALA A 4 -15.53 0.40 -15.89
C ALA A 4 -14.95 -0.95 -16.29
N THR A 5 -14.01 -0.95 -17.24
CA THR A 5 -13.12 -2.06 -17.49
C THR A 5 -12.28 -2.24 -16.24
N ILE A 6 -12.80 -2.99 -15.27
CA ILE A 6 -12.03 -3.50 -14.14
C ILE A 6 -10.97 -4.37 -14.78
N SER A 7 -9.73 -3.89 -14.78
CA SER A 7 -8.57 -4.66 -15.20
C SER A 7 -8.61 -5.99 -14.45
N LEU A 8 -8.39 -7.12 -15.12
CA LEU A 8 -8.44 -8.44 -14.48
C LEU A 8 -7.53 -8.54 -13.23
N ALA A 9 -6.54 -7.64 -13.11
CA ALA A 9 -5.66 -7.49 -11.95
C ALA A 9 -6.33 -6.85 -10.71
N ASP A 10 -7.39 -6.05 -10.87
CA ASP A 10 -8.15 -5.42 -9.79
C ASP A 10 -9.38 -6.26 -9.36
N ALA A 11 -9.63 -7.40 -10.01
CA ALA A 11 -10.68 -8.35 -9.63
C ALA A 11 -10.28 -9.24 -8.44
N GLU A 12 -9.02 -9.16 -8.01
CA GLU A 12 -8.54 -9.85 -6.82
C GLU A 12 -9.00 -9.10 -5.56
N SER A 13 -9.72 -9.82 -4.70
CA SER A 13 -10.34 -9.33 -3.47
C SER A 13 -9.40 -8.43 -2.64
N PRO A 14 -9.90 -7.37 -1.99
CA PRO A 14 -9.11 -6.52 -1.06
C PRO A 14 -8.34 -7.34 -0.01
N LEU A 15 -8.76 -8.57 0.28
CA LEU A 15 -8.06 -9.54 1.13
C LEU A 15 -6.64 -9.90 0.66
N LEU A 16 -6.33 -9.73 -0.63
CA LEU A 16 -5.03 -10.08 -1.18
C LEU A 16 -4.01 -8.94 -1.10
N CYS A 17 -4.43 -7.70 -0.80
CA CYS A 17 -3.50 -6.58 -0.67
C CYS A 17 -2.51 -6.76 0.50
N HIS A 18 -2.92 -7.51 1.53
CA HIS A 18 -2.09 -7.85 2.68
C HIS A 18 -1.18 -9.05 2.47
N ARG A 19 -1.32 -9.77 1.34
CA ARG A 19 -0.54 -10.98 1.07
C ARG A 19 0.94 -10.61 0.92
N LEU A 20 1.79 -11.41 1.56
CA LEU A 20 3.24 -11.34 1.41
C LEU A 20 3.71 -12.35 0.37
N LEU A 21 4.27 -11.84 -0.73
CA LEU A 21 4.78 -12.65 -1.83
C LEU A 21 6.25 -13.03 -1.57
N SER A 22 6.64 -14.23 -1.97
CA SER A 22 8.05 -14.56 -2.18
C SER A 22 8.62 -13.77 -3.35
N ARG A 23 9.96 -13.72 -3.45
CA ARG A 23 10.64 -13.11 -4.61
C ARG A 23 10.21 -13.71 -5.95
N THR A 24 9.99 -15.02 -6.00
CA THR A 24 9.56 -15.72 -7.23
C THR A 24 8.15 -15.32 -7.62
N GLU A 25 7.21 -15.33 -6.67
CA GLU A 25 5.82 -14.89 -6.90
C GLU A 25 5.77 -13.42 -7.32
N TYR A 26 6.52 -12.54 -6.65
CA TYR A 26 6.57 -11.12 -6.99
C TYR A 26 7.04 -10.89 -8.43
N LYS A 27 8.10 -11.58 -8.86
CA LYS A 27 8.62 -11.48 -10.23
C LYS A 27 7.65 -12.04 -11.27
N ASP A 28 7.01 -13.16 -10.97
CA ASP A 28 6.03 -13.80 -11.84
C ASP A 28 4.77 -12.92 -12.01
N TRP A 29 4.30 -12.26 -10.95
CA TRP A 29 3.24 -11.28 -11.08
C TRP A 29 3.68 -10.05 -11.86
N LEU A 30 4.85 -9.49 -11.54
CA LEU A 30 5.39 -8.32 -12.21
C LEU A 30 5.53 -8.53 -13.73
N SER A 31 5.90 -9.75 -14.18
CA SER A 31 6.05 -10.06 -15.61
C SER A 31 4.71 -10.16 -16.36
N ARG A 32 3.60 -10.35 -15.63
CA ARG A 32 2.24 -10.42 -16.18
C ARG A 32 1.55 -9.06 -16.24
N LEU A 33 2.07 -8.07 -15.50
CA LEU A 33 1.54 -6.71 -15.54
C LEU A 33 1.88 -6.05 -16.88
N PRO A 34 0.96 -5.26 -17.47
CA PRO A 34 1.30 -4.42 -18.61
C PRO A 34 2.46 -3.51 -18.25
N ALA A 35 3.36 -3.25 -19.19
CA ALA A 35 4.57 -2.46 -18.97
C ALA A 35 4.23 -1.15 -18.23
N LEU A 36 4.63 -1.07 -16.96
CA LEU A 36 4.42 0.11 -16.12
C LEU A 36 5.13 1.30 -16.79
N SER A 37 4.46 2.45 -16.85
CA SER A 37 5.07 3.64 -17.43
C SER A 37 6.33 3.99 -16.64
N PRO A 38 7.40 4.49 -17.25
CA PRO A 38 8.60 4.93 -16.51
C PRO A 38 8.32 5.99 -15.43
N LYS A 39 7.16 6.67 -15.51
CA LYS A 39 6.65 7.61 -14.50
C LYS A 39 6.01 6.92 -13.27
N ASP A 40 5.66 5.63 -13.37
CA ASP A 40 5.09 4.79 -12.31
C ASP A 40 6.16 4.03 -11.50
N SER A 41 7.42 4.20 -11.88
CA SER A 41 8.57 3.66 -11.18
C SER A 41 8.73 4.38 -9.83
N LEU A 42 8.04 3.89 -8.80
CA LEU A 42 8.42 4.14 -7.41
C LEU A 42 9.91 3.83 -7.28
N GLY A 43 10.70 4.83 -6.87
CA GLY A 43 12.16 4.81 -6.88
C GLY A 43 12.78 3.43 -6.63
N ASP A 44 13.32 2.86 -7.71
CA ASP A 44 14.20 1.69 -7.93
C ASP A 44 14.09 0.41 -7.10
N GLN A 45 13.42 0.38 -5.94
CA GLN A 45 13.35 -0.82 -5.10
C GLN A 45 11.95 -1.04 -4.54
N PRO A 46 11.40 -2.26 -4.63
CA PRO A 46 10.15 -2.61 -3.97
C PRO A 46 10.31 -2.51 -2.43
N LEU A 47 9.20 -2.33 -1.73
CA LEU A 47 9.10 -2.54 -0.30
C LEU A 47 9.40 -4.01 0.00
N THR A 48 10.34 -4.22 0.91
CA THR A 48 10.73 -5.54 1.39
C THR A 48 10.55 -5.60 2.89
N VAL A 49 10.01 -6.72 3.37
CA VAL A 49 9.75 -6.97 4.78
C VAL A 49 10.29 -8.34 5.17
N ASP A 50 10.59 -8.51 6.44
CA ASP A 50 11.08 -9.79 6.94
C ASP A 50 9.94 -10.82 6.94
N GLY A 51 10.19 -11.99 6.35
CA GLY A 51 9.27 -13.11 6.47
C GLY A 51 9.37 -13.82 7.82
N ASP A 52 8.28 -14.46 8.24
CA ASP A 52 8.18 -15.23 9.50
C ASP A 52 9.22 -16.37 9.64
N LEU A 53 9.87 -16.75 8.53
CA LEU A 53 10.88 -17.79 8.46
C LEU A 53 12.23 -17.21 8.00
N GLY A 54 12.95 -16.58 8.92
CA GLY A 54 14.41 -16.44 8.88
C GLY A 54 14.99 -15.56 7.77
N GLY A 55 14.70 -14.26 7.79
CA GLY A 55 15.45 -13.25 7.00
C GLY A 55 15.27 -13.35 5.49
N VAL A 56 14.23 -14.03 5.02
CA VAL A 56 13.86 -14.06 3.61
C VAL A 56 12.96 -12.88 3.29
N ASP A 57 13.42 -12.01 2.40
CA ASP A 57 12.62 -10.88 1.89
C ASP A 57 11.25 -11.34 1.39
N ARG A 58 10.22 -10.70 1.92
CA ARG A 58 8.84 -10.78 1.42
C ARG A 58 8.42 -9.45 0.83
N TYR A 59 7.51 -9.54 -0.12
CA TYR A 59 7.05 -8.39 -0.89
C TYR A 59 5.54 -8.25 -0.71
N PRO A 60 5.07 -7.18 -0.05
CA PRO A 60 3.65 -6.91 0.05
C PRO A 60 3.00 -6.78 -1.33
N ALA A 61 1.92 -7.52 -1.56
CA ALA A 61 1.27 -7.67 -2.86
C ALA A 61 0.62 -6.36 -3.35
N PHE A 62 0.15 -5.48 -2.45
CA PHE A 62 -0.48 -4.20 -2.81
C PHE A 62 0.35 -3.36 -3.80
N GLN A 63 1.68 -3.50 -3.77
CA GLN A 63 2.61 -2.78 -4.64
C GLN A 63 2.42 -3.04 -6.14
N LEU A 64 1.78 -4.18 -6.46
CA LEU A 64 1.55 -4.68 -7.81
C LEU A 64 0.13 -4.37 -8.31
N TYR A 65 -0.72 -3.76 -7.47
CA TYR A 65 -2.08 -3.39 -7.87
C TYR A 65 -2.05 -2.26 -8.89
N ALA A 66 -2.89 -2.36 -9.93
CA ALA A 66 -2.99 -1.32 -10.95
C ALA A 66 -3.62 -0.04 -10.37
N SER A 67 -4.57 -0.22 -9.45
CA SER A 67 -5.26 0.82 -8.68
C SER A 67 -4.40 1.51 -7.61
N LEU A 68 -3.15 1.09 -7.40
CA LEU A 68 -2.28 1.69 -6.39
C LEU A 68 -2.07 3.19 -6.65
N ASP A 69 -2.41 4.03 -5.66
CA ASP A 69 -2.00 5.43 -5.61
C ASP A 69 -0.50 5.54 -5.30
N ARG A 70 0.30 5.48 -6.38
CA ARG A 70 1.76 5.52 -6.32
C ARG A 70 2.30 6.85 -5.77
N ALA A 71 1.58 7.95 -6.01
CA ALA A 71 1.99 9.27 -5.55
C ALA A 71 1.86 9.35 -4.02
N LEU A 72 0.70 8.98 -3.48
CA LEU A 72 0.48 8.96 -2.04
C LEU A 72 1.39 7.94 -1.36
N TYR A 73 1.51 6.74 -1.90
CA TYR A 73 2.43 5.72 -1.36
C TYR A 73 3.88 6.22 -1.34
N GLY A 74 4.34 6.91 -2.40
CA GLY A 74 5.66 7.55 -2.43
C GLY A 74 5.87 8.56 -1.30
N VAL A 75 4.85 9.39 -1.01
CA VAL A 75 4.87 10.32 0.13
C VAL A 75 4.99 9.57 1.45
N LEU A 76 4.21 8.52 1.68
CA LEU A 76 4.25 7.73 2.91
C LEU A 76 5.64 7.10 3.11
N ARG A 77 6.18 6.49 2.05
CA ARG A 77 7.49 5.86 2.09
C ARG A 77 8.60 6.86 2.39
N THR A 78 8.56 8.02 1.76
CA THR A 78 9.52 9.11 2.05
C THR A 78 9.42 9.56 3.50
N ARG A 79 8.21 9.75 4.05
CA ARG A 79 8.03 10.17 5.45
C ARG A 79 8.65 9.19 6.44
N PHE A 80 8.39 7.88 6.31
CA PHE A 80 9.00 6.87 7.19
C PHE A 80 10.53 6.87 7.06
N ARG A 81 11.06 6.84 5.83
CA ARG A 81 12.51 6.82 5.59
C ARG A 81 13.23 8.07 6.08
N SER A 82 12.65 9.26 5.89
CA SER A 82 13.21 10.51 6.36
C SER A 82 13.26 10.62 7.88
N ASN A 83 12.43 9.84 8.60
CA ASN A 83 12.49 9.73 10.06
C ASN A 83 13.33 8.52 10.54
N GLY A 84 14.01 7.82 9.63
CA GLY A 84 14.90 6.70 9.98
C GLY A 84 14.19 5.37 10.23
N PHE A 85 12.90 5.26 9.93
CA PHE A 85 12.15 4.02 10.08
C PHE A 85 12.33 3.06 8.91
N SER A 86 12.21 1.77 9.21
CA SER A 86 12.43 0.69 8.25
C SER A 86 11.23 0.46 7.33
N ASP A 87 11.44 -0.25 6.22
CA ASP A 87 10.35 -0.71 5.35
C ASP A 87 9.40 -1.69 6.11
N GLN A 88 9.90 -2.37 7.16
CA GLN A 88 9.08 -3.19 8.07
C GLN A 88 8.13 -2.34 8.93
N ASP A 89 8.59 -1.20 9.45
CA ASP A 89 7.75 -0.28 10.24
C ASP A 89 6.64 0.32 9.38
N LEU A 90 7.00 0.75 8.17
CA LEU A 90 6.03 1.22 7.18
C LEU A 90 5.00 0.11 6.89
N TRP A 91 5.43 -1.13 6.67
CA TRP A 91 4.50 -2.22 6.41
C TRP A 91 3.57 -2.51 7.60
N ASN A 92 4.11 -2.48 8.82
CA ASN A 92 3.31 -2.64 10.02
C ASN A 92 2.22 -1.58 10.12
N PHE A 93 2.53 -0.32 9.82
CA PHE A 93 1.54 0.74 9.72
C PHE A 93 0.50 0.46 8.61
N LEU A 94 0.98 0.13 7.40
CA LEU A 94 0.12 -0.05 6.23
C LEU A 94 -0.91 -1.18 6.38
N ARG A 95 -0.56 -2.24 7.11
CA ARG A 95 -1.43 -3.40 7.37
C ARG A 95 -2.26 -3.27 8.65
N THR A 96 -2.02 -2.25 9.47
CA THR A 96 -2.77 -2.04 10.71
C THR A 96 -4.14 -1.44 10.39
N ARG A 97 -5.18 -1.97 11.03
CA ARG A 97 -6.54 -1.43 10.92
C ARG A 97 -6.63 -0.09 11.63
N GLN A 98 -7.15 0.90 10.93
CA GLN A 98 -7.31 2.26 11.42
C GLN A 98 -8.78 2.52 11.71
N THR A 99 -9.13 2.71 12.99
CA THR A 99 -10.51 3.00 13.40
C THR A 99 -11.02 4.29 12.77
N THR A 100 -10.17 5.31 12.64
CA THR A 100 -10.46 6.59 11.99
C THR A 100 -10.82 6.45 10.51
N LEU A 101 -10.38 5.38 9.86
CA LEU A 101 -10.74 5.07 8.47
C LEU A 101 -11.91 4.06 8.37
N GLY A 102 -12.72 3.90 9.42
CA GLY A 102 -13.80 2.91 9.42
C GLY A 102 -13.29 1.47 9.52
N GLY A 103 -12.10 1.26 10.09
CA GLY A 103 -11.53 -0.07 10.33
C GLY A 103 -10.72 -0.64 9.16
N MET A 104 -10.58 0.10 8.05
CA MET A 104 -9.70 -0.27 6.94
C MET A 104 -8.23 -0.05 7.26
N THR A 105 -7.35 -0.65 6.48
CA THR A 105 -5.90 -0.41 6.55
C THR A 105 -5.47 0.65 5.55
N ALA A 106 -4.30 1.25 5.76
CA ALA A 106 -3.75 2.20 4.79
C ALA A 106 -3.38 1.53 3.45
N ALA A 107 -2.96 0.26 3.46
CA ALA A 107 -2.76 -0.52 2.23
C ALA A 107 -4.06 -0.65 1.41
N GLU A 108 -5.20 -0.90 2.06
CA GLU A 108 -6.51 -0.94 1.40
C GLU A 108 -6.88 0.43 0.80
N HIS A 109 -6.62 1.52 1.54
CA HIS A 109 -6.83 2.88 1.04
C HIS A 109 -6.02 3.16 -0.23
N LEU A 110 -4.74 2.78 -0.20
CA LEU A 110 -3.81 3.01 -1.30
C LEU A 110 -4.22 2.29 -2.59
N VAL A 111 -4.88 1.14 -2.50
CA VAL A 111 -5.40 0.41 -3.68
C VAL A 111 -6.84 0.78 -4.04
N GLY A 112 -7.36 1.86 -3.47
CA GLY A 112 -8.69 2.38 -3.79
C GLY A 112 -9.86 1.59 -3.19
N TYR A 113 -9.59 0.69 -2.24
CA TYR A 113 -10.66 0.04 -1.47
C TYR A 113 -11.08 0.96 -0.33
N HIS A 114 -12.38 1.19 -0.19
CA HIS A 114 -12.94 2.06 0.83
C HIS A 114 -14.11 1.38 1.54
N ALA A 115 -14.07 1.35 2.87
CA ALA A 115 -15.19 0.90 3.69
C ALA A 115 -16.39 1.84 3.51
N ALA A 116 -17.62 1.31 3.67
CA ALA A 116 -18.85 2.07 3.41
C ALA A 116 -18.92 3.36 4.25
N GLU A 117 -18.37 3.31 5.46
CA GLU A 117 -18.27 4.38 6.44
C GLU A 117 -17.49 5.59 5.92
N VAL A 118 -16.51 5.39 5.02
CA VAL A 118 -15.64 6.47 4.51
C VAL A 118 -15.74 6.64 2.99
N ALA A 119 -16.46 5.76 2.30
CA ALA A 119 -16.67 5.82 0.85
C ALA A 119 -17.39 7.11 0.40
N HIS A 120 -18.21 7.69 1.27
CA HIS A 120 -18.94 8.94 1.01
C HIS A 120 -18.05 10.20 1.05
N LEU A 121 -16.87 10.12 1.67
CA LEU A 121 -15.90 11.22 1.66
C LEU A 121 -15.32 11.38 0.25
N ASN A 122 -14.78 12.55 -0.07
CA ASN A 122 -14.00 12.69 -1.29
C ASN A 122 -12.56 12.16 -1.06
N LYS A 123 -11.84 11.89 -2.14
CA LYS A 123 -10.47 11.35 -2.08
C LYS A 123 -9.52 12.25 -1.29
N CYS A 124 -9.58 13.57 -1.52
CA CYS A 124 -8.71 14.55 -0.86
C CYS A 124 -8.80 14.44 0.67
N VAL A 125 -10.02 14.39 1.21
CA VAL A 125 -10.26 14.29 2.66
C VAL A 125 -9.72 12.97 3.21
N ARG A 126 -9.93 11.85 2.51
CA ARG A 126 -9.39 10.56 2.96
C ARG A 126 -7.85 10.53 2.96
N ASP A 127 -7.24 11.13 1.94
CA ASP A 127 -5.78 11.22 1.84
C ASP A 127 -5.21 12.09 2.97
N GLU A 128 -5.85 13.22 3.29
CA GLU A 128 -5.47 14.08 4.41
C GLU A 128 -5.53 13.33 5.75
N VAL A 129 -6.64 12.63 6.03
CA VAL A 129 -6.78 11.80 7.24
C VAL A 129 -5.68 10.74 7.32
N LEU A 130 -5.35 10.09 6.20
CA LEU A 130 -4.26 9.11 6.19
C LEU A 130 -2.90 9.76 6.51
N LEU A 131 -2.64 10.96 5.98
CA LEU A 131 -1.40 11.68 6.26
C LEU A 131 -1.30 12.16 7.72
N GLU A 132 -2.42 12.44 8.38
CA GLU A 132 -2.48 12.71 9.82
C GLU A 132 -2.14 11.45 10.63
N LEU A 133 -2.76 10.31 10.31
CA LEU A 133 -2.47 9.03 10.97
C LEU A 133 -0.99 8.63 10.85
N VAL A 134 -0.37 8.90 9.71
CA VAL A 134 1.07 8.70 9.52
C VAL A 134 1.87 9.56 10.49
N GLN A 135 1.49 10.83 10.65
CA GLN A 135 2.19 11.74 11.56
C GLN A 135 2.07 11.28 13.03
N GLU A 136 0.89 10.80 13.42
CA GLU A 136 0.65 10.22 14.75
C GLU A 136 1.49 8.95 14.97
N GLU A 137 1.55 8.07 13.98
CA GLU A 137 2.34 6.84 14.06
C GLU A 137 3.84 7.13 14.18
N LEU A 138 4.36 8.06 13.38
CA LEU A 138 5.77 8.47 13.47
C LEU A 138 6.10 9.07 14.84
N TRP A 139 5.16 9.84 15.42
CA TRP A 139 5.31 10.35 16.78
C TRP A 139 5.36 9.21 17.80
N ARG A 140 4.46 8.23 17.69
CA ARG A 140 4.40 7.06 18.58
C ARG A 140 5.67 6.21 18.53
N LEU A 141 6.26 6.03 17.35
CA LEU A 141 7.47 5.23 17.17
C LEU A 141 8.75 5.92 17.69
N HIS A 142 8.73 7.24 17.90
CA HIS A 142 9.85 7.97 18.51
C HIS A 142 9.86 7.95 20.04
N GLN A 143 8.79 7.48 20.69
CA GLN A 143 8.68 7.38 22.15
C GLN A 143 9.35 6.11 22.69
#